data_AF-A0A6P1P2B2-F1
#
_entry.id   AF-A0A6P1P2B2-F1
#
_cell.length_a   1.000
_cell.length_b   1.000
_cell.length_c   1.000
_cell.angle_alpha   90.00
_cell.angle_beta   90.00
_cell.angle_gamma   90.00
#
_symmetry.space_group_name_H-M   'P 1'
#
loop_
_entity.id
_entity.type
_entity.pdbx_description
1 polymer ?
#
loop_
_entity_poly.entity_id
_entity_poly.type
_entity_poly.pdbx_seq_one_letter_code
_entity_poly.pdbx_strand_id
1 'polypeptide(L)'
;MKQFESNILPFITDNTLVFSTSRKSKCSIEMDRFLREFRLIAAITTDYNSNQAYYFESNLDTNITMRIQLMNRTISCILAPNSYFEKHLTDIFLQQQDSLSLE
;
A
#
# COMPACT_ATOMS: atom_id res chain seq x y z
N MET A 1 8.03 13.18 2.56
CA MET A 1 8.59 12.92 1.22
C MET A 1 10.10 12.72 1.19
N LYS A 2 10.93 13.52 1.89
CA LYS A 2 12.41 13.33 1.88
C LYS A 2 12.91 11.90 2.14
N GLN A 3 12.29 11.16 3.06
CA GLN A 3 12.65 9.75 3.34
C GLN A 3 12.30 8.78 2.21
N PHE A 4 11.22 9.04 1.46
CA PHE A 4 10.85 8.25 0.28
C PHE A 4 11.87 8.46 -0.84
N GLU A 5 12.23 9.73 -1.08
CA GLU A 5 13.21 10.10 -2.11
C GLU A 5 14.59 9.52 -1.84
N SER A 6 15.03 9.50 -0.58
CA SER A 6 16.35 8.97 -0.22
C SER A 6 16.42 7.44 -0.19
N ASN A 7 15.32 6.77 0.20
CA ASN A 7 15.36 5.34 0.54
C ASN A 7 14.58 4.44 -0.40
N ILE A 8 13.62 4.95 -1.18
CA ILE A 8 12.78 4.15 -2.09
C ILE A 8 13.10 4.47 -3.55
N LEU A 9 13.15 5.75 -3.90
CA LEU A 9 13.39 6.20 -5.29
C LEU A 9 14.63 5.54 -5.96
N PRO A 10 15.78 5.33 -5.27
CA PRO A 10 16.95 4.72 -5.90
C PRO A 10 16.76 3.27 -6.39
N PHE A 11 15.70 2.60 -5.94
CA PHE A 11 15.40 1.22 -6.28
C PHE A 11 14.23 1.10 -7.28
N ILE A 12 13.67 2.22 -7.73
CA ILE A 12 12.60 2.26 -8.73
C ILE A 12 13.25 2.48 -10.11
N THR A 13 13.03 1.54 -11.02
CA THR A 13 13.50 1.64 -12.41
C THR A 13 12.45 2.30 -13.30
N ASP A 14 12.89 2.95 -14.37
CA ASP A 14 12.01 3.48 -15.44
C ASP A 14 10.94 4.46 -14.97
N ASN A 15 11.20 5.17 -13.86
CA ASN A 15 10.29 6.14 -13.23
C ASN A 15 8.88 5.58 -12.98
N THR A 16 8.75 4.26 -12.78
CA THR A 16 7.46 3.57 -12.67
C THR A 16 7.43 2.68 -11.44
N LEU A 17 6.45 2.91 -10.56
CA LEU A 17 6.22 2.07 -9.41
C LEU A 17 5.38 0.86 -9.81
N VAL A 18 5.95 -0.34 -9.71
CA VAL A 18 5.24 -1.60 -9.92
C VAL A 18 4.71 -2.13 -8.59
N PHE A 19 3.42 -2.43 -8.53
CA PHE A 19 2.76 -2.88 -7.31
C PHE A 19 1.71 -3.97 -7.58
N SER A 20 1.37 -4.71 -6.54
CA SER A 20 0.32 -5.72 -6.55
C SER A 20 -0.95 -5.21 -5.87
N THR A 21 -2.10 -5.72 -6.28
CA THR A 21 -3.41 -5.53 -5.65
C THR A 21 -4.00 -6.90 -5.32
N SER A 22 -5.09 -6.96 -4.55
CA SER A 22 -5.81 -8.23 -4.26
C SER A 22 -6.37 -8.92 -5.51
N ARG A 23 -6.61 -8.18 -6.61
CA ARG A 23 -7.19 -8.70 -7.86
C ARG A 23 -6.18 -8.88 -9.00
N LYS A 24 -5.01 -8.24 -8.91
CA LYS A 24 -4.01 -8.21 -9.99
C LYS A 24 -2.61 -8.11 -9.41
N SER A 25 -1.76 -9.04 -9.83
CA SER A 25 -0.39 -9.21 -9.33
C SER A 25 0.65 -8.27 -9.97
N LYS A 26 0.29 -7.50 -10.99
CA LYS A 26 1.19 -6.57 -11.66
C LYS A 26 0.45 -5.35 -12.19
N CYS A 27 0.44 -4.29 -11.39
CA CYS A 27 -0.01 -2.95 -11.74
C CYS A 27 1.20 -2.01 -11.78
N SER A 28 1.07 -0.88 -12.49
CA SER A 28 2.10 0.13 -12.58
C SER A 28 1.50 1.53 -12.50
N ILE A 29 2.23 2.45 -11.87
CA ILE A 29 1.89 3.87 -11.82
C ILE A 29 3.17 4.69 -12.03
N GLU A 30 3.10 5.74 -12.84
CA GLU A 30 4.22 6.67 -13.02
C GLU A 30 4.55 7.35 -11.70
N MET A 31 5.83 7.52 -11.41
CA MET A 31 6.29 8.10 -10.15
C MET A 31 5.77 9.52 -9.93
N ASP A 32 5.81 10.38 -10.95
CA ASP A 32 5.28 11.75 -10.84
C ASP A 32 3.79 11.78 -10.53
N ARG A 33 3.04 10.79 -11.02
CA ARG A 33 1.63 10.62 -10.69
C ARG A 33 1.47 10.15 -9.26
N PHE A 34 2.22 9.14 -8.83
CA PHE A 34 2.20 8.64 -7.45
C PHE A 34 2.51 9.76 -6.44
N LEU A 35 3.54 10.57 -6.68
CA LEU A 35 3.95 11.67 -5.79
C LEU A 35 2.90 12.79 -5.68
N ARG A 36 2.04 12.96 -6.68
CA ARG A 36 0.93 13.92 -6.66
C ARG A 36 -0.31 13.35 -5.98
N GLU A 37 -0.59 12.07 -6.22
CA GLU A 37 -1.82 11.42 -5.77
C GLU A 37 -1.71 10.81 -4.38
N PHE A 38 -0.51 10.61 -3.84
CA PHE A 38 -0.30 9.97 -2.54
C PHE A 38 0.51 10.83 -1.58
N ARG A 39 0.18 10.75 -0.29
CA ARG A 39 0.93 11.37 0.81
C ARG A 39 1.47 10.31 1.76
N LEU A 40 2.71 10.48 2.19
CA LEU A 40 3.30 9.63 3.23
C LEU A 40 2.60 9.89 4.56
N ILE A 41 2.02 8.85 5.18
CA ILE A 41 1.33 8.93 6.47
C ILE A 41 2.11 8.26 7.60
N ALA A 42 2.94 7.25 7.31
CA ALA A 42 3.78 6.60 8.31
C ALA A 42 5.03 5.97 7.68
N ALA A 43 6.10 5.91 8.46
CA ALA A 43 7.31 5.14 8.16
C ALA A 43 7.73 4.36 9.40
N ILE A 44 7.87 3.05 9.27
CA ILE A 44 8.22 2.13 10.34
C ILE A 44 9.53 1.44 9.96
N THR A 45 10.49 1.44 10.87
CA THR A 45 11.74 0.70 10.72
C THR A 45 11.82 -0.31 11.85
N THR A 46 12.16 -1.55 11.54
CA THR A 46 12.41 -2.59 12.55
C THR A 46 13.86 -3.04 12.50
N ASP A 47 14.46 -3.26 13.67
CA ASP A 47 15.85 -3.69 13.79
C ASP A 47 16.10 -5.09 13.21
N TYR A 48 15.05 -5.89 13.06
CA TYR A 48 15.10 -7.20 12.41
C TYR A 48 15.19 -7.05 10.87
N ASN A 49 16.29 -7.50 10.26
CA ASN A 49 16.54 -7.53 8.81
C ASN A 49 16.55 -6.17 8.07
N SER A 50 16.78 -5.05 8.77
CA SER A 50 16.75 -3.70 8.15
C SER A 50 15.46 -3.45 7.34
N ASN A 51 14.34 -4.00 7.82
CA ASN A 51 13.06 -3.92 7.15
C ASN A 51 12.44 -2.54 7.40
N GLN A 52 12.12 -1.84 6.31
CA GLN A 52 11.48 -0.53 6.34
C GLN A 52 10.14 -0.62 5.63
N ALA A 53 9.07 -0.15 6.29
CA ALA A 53 7.74 -0.09 5.71
C ALA A 53 7.27 1.37 5.67
N TYR A 54 6.80 1.79 4.50
CA TYR A 54 6.29 3.12 4.22
C TYR A 54 4.82 3.01 3.82
N TYR A 55 3.98 3.81 4.46
CA TYR A 55 2.54 3.83 4.23
C TYR A 55 2.15 5.15 3.59
N PHE A 56 1.45 5.05 2.47
CA PHE A 56 1.00 6.18 1.68
C PHE A 56 -0.51 6.15 1.57
N GLU A 57 -1.17 7.25 1.84
CA GLU A 57 -2.61 7.41 1.66
C GLU A 57 -2.88 8.20 0.38
N SER A 58 -3.90 7.81 -0.38
CA SER A 58 -4.33 8.57 -1.56
C SER A 58 -4.98 9.89 -1.13
N ASN A 59 -4.61 10.97 -1.81
CA ASN A 59 -5.22 12.29 -1.67
C ASN A 59 -6.62 12.35 -2.30
N LEU A 60 -6.95 11.40 -3.19
CA LEU A 60 -8.25 11.31 -3.86
C LEU A 60 -9.28 10.50 -3.05
N ASP A 61 -8.81 9.51 -2.29
CA ASP A 61 -9.63 8.64 -1.44
C ASP A 61 -8.81 8.12 -0.26
N THR A 62 -9.13 8.61 0.94
CA THR A 62 -8.41 8.26 2.18
C THR A 62 -8.53 6.79 2.56
N ASN A 63 -9.44 6.03 1.94
CA ASN A 63 -9.54 4.59 2.15
C ASN A 63 -8.47 3.79 1.39
N ILE A 64 -7.79 4.42 0.43
CA ILE A 64 -6.74 3.78 -0.37
C ILE A 64 -5.39 4.02 0.30
N THR A 65 -4.78 2.94 0.78
CA THR A 65 -3.40 2.95 1.28
C THR A 65 -2.48 2.11 0.39
N MET A 66 -1.28 2.59 0.16
CA MET A 66 -0.20 1.82 -0.43
C MET A 66 0.87 1.56 0.61
N ARG A 67 1.25 0.29 0.76
CA ARG A 67 2.41 -0.10 1.56
C ARG A 67 3.58 -0.39 0.63
N ILE A 68 4.67 0.33 0.83
CA ILE A 68 5.95 0.06 0.19
C ILE A 68 6.89 -0.50 1.25
N GLN A 69 7.35 -1.71 1.04
CA GLN A 69 8.25 -2.41 1.95
C GLN A 69 9.62 -2.56 1.28
N LEU A 70 10.68 -2.17 2.00
CA LEU A 70 12.06 -2.32 1.59
C LEU A 70 12.73 -3.36 2.50
N MET A 71 13.20 -4.45 1.92
CA MET A 71 13.95 -5.50 2.62
C MET A 71 15.21 -5.83 1.84
N ASN A 72 16.39 -5.70 2.44
CA ASN A 72 17.67 -6.05 1.81
C ASN A 72 17.79 -5.55 0.35
N ARG A 73 17.51 -4.26 0.11
CA ARG A 73 17.53 -3.61 -1.23
C ARG A 73 16.49 -4.11 -2.24
N THR A 74 15.54 -4.94 -1.82
CA THR A 74 14.38 -5.35 -2.61
C THR A 74 13.16 -4.55 -2.18
N ILE A 75 12.44 -3.98 -3.16
CA ILE A 75 11.15 -3.32 -2.92
C ILE A 75 10.00 -4.28 -3.19
N SER A 76 9.03 -4.29 -2.28
CA SER A 76 7.69 -4.84 -2.50
C SER A 76 6.66 -3.74 -2.33
N CYS A 77 5.86 -3.47 -3.37
CA CYS A 77 4.78 -2.50 -3.30
C CYS A 77 3.45 -3.25 -3.38
N ILE A 78 2.59 -2.98 -2.41
CA ILE A 78 1.26 -3.56 -2.36
C ILE A 78 0.28 -2.41 -2.13
N LEU A 79 -0.66 -2.25 -3.05
CA LEU A 79 -1.85 -1.45 -2.81
C LEU A 79 -2.73 -2.29 -1.87
N ALA A 80 -2.68 -1.94 -0.59
CA ALA A 80 -3.38 -2.64 0.45
C ALA A 80 -4.60 -1.80 0.85
N PRO A 81 -5.84 -2.27 0.65
CA PRO A 81 -6.89 -1.90 1.59
C PRO A 81 -6.37 -2.36 2.98
N ASN A 82 -6.30 -1.48 3.97
CA ASN A 82 -5.45 -1.72 5.15
C ASN A 82 -5.82 -2.97 5.99
N SER A 83 -4.78 -3.74 6.33
CA SER A 83 -4.67 -4.82 7.35
C SER A 83 -5.31 -4.51 8.73
N TYR A 84 -5.71 -5.57 9.46
CA TYR A 84 -6.52 -5.68 10.71
C TYR A 84 -7.92 -5.05 10.63
N PHE A 85 -8.02 -3.87 10.03
CA PHE A 85 -9.27 -3.26 9.57
C PHE A 85 -9.89 -4.08 8.42
N GLU A 86 -9.08 -4.63 7.50
CA GLU A 86 -9.49 -5.57 6.46
C GLU A 86 -10.16 -6.83 7.05
N LYS A 87 -9.63 -7.36 8.15
CA LYS A 87 -10.19 -8.54 8.81
C LYS A 87 -11.56 -8.20 9.44
N HIS A 88 -11.67 -7.03 10.04
CA HIS A 88 -12.90 -6.58 10.69
C HIS A 88 -13.99 -6.12 9.70
N LEU A 89 -13.65 -5.49 8.58
CA LEU A 89 -14.58 -5.14 7.51
C LEU A 89 -15.07 -6.36 6.71
N THR A 90 -14.22 -7.36 6.49
CA THR A 90 -14.62 -8.62 5.82
C THR A 90 -15.69 -9.35 6.64
N ASP A 91 -15.55 -9.40 7.97
CA ASP A 91 -16.53 -10.03 8.87
C ASP A 91 -17.88 -9.29 8.88
N ILE A 92 -17.88 -7.94 8.84
CA ILE A 92 -19.09 -7.11 8.82
C ILE A 92 -19.90 -7.30 7.52
N PHE A 93 -19.23 -7.40 6.36
CA PHE A 93 -19.90 -7.53 5.07
C PHE A 93 -20.60 -8.90 4.89
N LEU A 94 -20.01 -9.99 5.42
CA LEU A 94 -20.58 -11.33 5.32
C LEU A 94 -21.86 -11.51 6.16
N GLN A 95 -21.94 -10.92 7.35
CA GLN A 95 -23.13 -10.99 8.22
C GLN A 95 -24.38 -10.31 7.64
N GLN A 96 -24.20 -9.23 6.88
CA GLN A 96 -25.33 -8.50 6.29
C GLN A 96 -25.95 -9.25 5.09
N GLN A 97 -25.16 -10.07 4.42
CA GLN A 97 -25.61 -10.82 3.24
C GLN A 97 -26.49 -12.03 3.62
N ASP A 98 -26.17 -12.71 4.74
CA ASP A 98 -27.00 -13.77 5.32
C ASP A 98 -28.33 -13.24 5.92
N SER A 99 -28.37 -11.96 6.26
CA SER A 99 -29.59 -11.30 6.77
C SER A 99 -30.58 -10.94 5.65
N LEU A 100 -30.11 -10.84 4.39
CA LEU A 100 -30.89 -10.50 3.20
C LEU A 100 -31.36 -11.72 2.39
N SER A 101 -30.81 -12.91 2.68
CA SER A 101 -31.21 -14.19 2.06
C SER A 101 -32.24 -14.97 2.88
N LEU A 102 -32.81 -14.33 3.91
CA LEU A 102 -33.86 -14.84 4.79
C LEU A 102 -35.23 -14.16 4.59
N GLU A 103 -35.38 -13.31 3.56
CA GLU A 103 -36.67 -12.90 2.98
C GLU A 103 -36.92 -13.63 1.65
#